data_AF-A0A7N2MPY4-F1
#
_entry.id   AF-A0A7N2MPY4-F1
#
_cell.length_a   1.000
_cell.length_b   1.000
_cell.length_c   1.000
_cell.angle_alpha   90.00
_cell.angle_beta   90.00
_cell.angle_gamma   90.00
#
_symmetry.space_group_name_H-M   'P 1'
#
loop_
_entity.id
_entity.type
_entity.pdbx_description
1 polymer ?
#
loop_
_entity_poly.entity_id
_entity_poly.type
_entity_poly.pdbx_seq_one_letter_code
_entity_poly.pdbx_strand_id
1 'polypeptide(L)'
;MVSVRTQSKHVCVIGAGPSGLVAARELSKEGHSVVVLEQNHDVGGQWLYDPNVEVEDPLGRNTFLKVHSSIYNSLRLTSPREIMGFTDFPFLVKKGRDMRRFPGHKELFLYLKDFCDWFGLREMIRFNTRVEYVGLLDSEAIGKDLRWVVRSKEKKTEKVVEEVFDAVVVATGHYSQPRLPSIKGMDAWKRKQMHSHIYRVAEPFHNEVVVVVGNSLSGQDISIELVEVAKEVYLSSKSLNISEGLSKILSKHDTLHLRPQIESLHEDGRVLFVDGTWVIADTIIYCTGYSYTFPFLDTKGIVAVDDDRVGPLYEHTFPPSLAPSLSFMGIPRKIIGFPFFESQAIWIAQLLSGKRTLPSWDDMMQSIKDFYHSRDLAGVPKHYTHDIAEFEYCDRYGDHVEFPHLEEWRKKLCVSVLVNADVNLETYRDSWDNDHELLQEALQSPHFTQLGTEAFTL
;
A
#
# COMPACT_ATOMS: atom_id res chain seq x y z
N MET A 1 -29.29 -15.64 29.81
CA MET A 1 -28.22 -15.63 28.79
C MET A 1 -28.87 -15.90 27.44
N VAL A 2 -29.15 -14.85 26.67
CA VAL A 2 -29.54 -15.03 25.26
C VAL A 2 -28.23 -15.33 24.53
N SER A 3 -28.10 -16.56 24.04
CA SER A 3 -27.03 -16.91 23.10
C SER A 3 -27.16 -15.99 21.90
N VAL A 4 -26.26 -15.01 21.77
CA VAL A 4 -26.12 -14.24 20.54
C VAL A 4 -25.67 -15.25 19.49
N ARG A 5 -26.61 -15.71 18.65
CA ARG A 5 -26.27 -16.54 17.49
C ARG A 5 -25.42 -15.68 16.57
N THR A 6 -24.11 -15.89 16.58
CA THR A 6 -23.22 -15.32 15.57
C THR A 6 -23.62 -15.86 14.20
N GLN A 7 -23.93 -14.96 13.26
CA GLN A 7 -24.32 -15.36 11.91
C GLN A 7 -23.06 -15.61 11.09
N SER A 8 -22.81 -16.86 10.69
CA SER A 8 -21.77 -17.13 9.70
C SER A 8 -22.19 -16.57 8.34
N LYS A 9 -21.22 -16.04 7.60
CA LYS A 9 -21.39 -15.45 6.27
C LYS A 9 -20.36 -16.09 5.35
N HIS A 10 -20.68 -16.22 4.06
CA HIS A 10 -19.74 -16.61 3.03
C HIS A 10 -19.10 -15.35 2.43
N VAL A 11 -17.79 -15.16 2.63
CA VAL A 11 -17.08 -13.90 2.39
C VAL A 11 -15.96 -14.11 1.37
N CYS A 12 -15.94 -13.27 0.34
CA CYS A 12 -14.84 -13.19 -0.62
C CYS A 12 -13.86 -12.09 -0.21
N VAL A 13 -12.59 -12.43 0.00
CA VAL A 13 -11.50 -11.46 0.16
C VAL A 13 -10.73 -11.38 -1.17
N ILE A 14 -10.53 -10.18 -1.69
CA ILE A 14 -9.85 -9.96 -2.97
C ILE A 14 -8.43 -9.46 -2.72
N GLY A 15 -7.44 -10.33 -2.96
CA GLY A 15 -6.02 -10.10 -2.71
C GLY A 15 -5.50 -10.83 -1.47
N ALA A 16 -4.30 -11.39 -1.56
CA ALA A 16 -3.57 -12.07 -0.48
C ALA A 16 -2.26 -11.33 -0.12
N GLY A 17 -2.29 -10.00 -0.17
CA GLY A 17 -1.28 -9.14 0.46
C GLY A 17 -1.47 -9.05 1.98
N PRO A 18 -0.71 -8.18 2.68
CA PRO A 18 -0.81 -8.04 4.14
C PRO A 18 -2.24 -7.82 4.64
N SER A 19 -2.98 -6.92 4.01
CA SER A 19 -4.38 -6.60 4.34
C SER A 19 -5.32 -7.78 4.12
N GLY A 20 -5.16 -8.50 3.00
CA GLY A 20 -6.00 -9.65 2.68
C GLY A 20 -5.76 -10.84 3.59
N LEU A 21 -4.50 -11.11 3.96
CA LEU A 21 -4.15 -12.18 4.88
C LEU A 21 -4.75 -11.95 6.27
N VAL A 22 -4.62 -10.75 6.83
CA VAL A 22 -5.20 -10.45 8.14
C VAL A 22 -6.73 -10.41 8.10
N ALA A 23 -7.33 -9.90 7.02
CA ALA A 23 -8.78 -9.98 6.81
C ALA A 23 -9.28 -11.43 6.81
N ALA A 24 -8.62 -12.31 6.05
CA ALA A 24 -9.00 -13.71 5.96
C ALA A 24 -8.87 -14.44 7.31
N ARG A 25 -7.79 -14.15 8.05
CA ARG A 25 -7.58 -14.68 9.40
C ARG A 25 -8.71 -14.26 10.36
N GLU A 26 -9.01 -12.97 10.45
CA GLU A 26 -10.01 -12.47 11.40
C GLU A 26 -11.43 -12.89 11.03
N LEU A 27 -11.77 -12.90 9.74
CA LEU A 27 -13.05 -13.44 9.27
C LEU A 27 -13.21 -14.92 9.64
N SER A 28 -12.16 -15.72 9.45
CA SER A 28 -12.18 -17.14 9.81
C SER A 28 -12.24 -17.34 11.33
N LYS A 29 -11.47 -16.59 12.12
CA LYS A 29 -11.50 -16.63 13.59
C LYS A 29 -12.89 -16.28 14.14
N GLU A 30 -13.58 -15.37 13.47
CA GLU A 30 -14.94 -14.94 13.83
C GLU A 30 -16.04 -15.95 13.41
N GLY A 31 -15.69 -16.97 12.61
CA GLY A 31 -16.58 -18.07 12.22
C GLY A 31 -17.22 -17.93 10.83
N HIS A 32 -16.72 -17.04 9.98
CA HIS A 32 -17.16 -16.91 8.59
C HIS A 32 -16.53 -17.98 7.69
N SER A 33 -17.23 -18.35 6.62
CA SER A 33 -16.66 -19.13 5.52
C SER A 33 -15.95 -18.18 4.58
N VAL A 34 -14.63 -18.34 4.40
CA VAL A 34 -13.79 -17.39 3.67
C VAL A 34 -13.22 -18.01 2.41
N VAL A 35 -13.26 -17.26 1.31
CA VAL A 35 -12.50 -17.53 0.09
C VAL A 35 -11.65 -16.31 -0.22
N VAL A 36 -10.35 -16.51 -0.41
CA VAL A 36 -9.43 -15.47 -0.85
C VAL A 36 -9.08 -15.69 -2.32
N LEU A 37 -9.23 -14.67 -3.15
CA LEU A 37 -8.84 -14.72 -4.57
C LEU A 37 -7.56 -13.91 -4.78
N GLU A 38 -6.48 -14.59 -5.16
CA GLU A 38 -5.16 -13.98 -5.39
C GLU A 38 -4.71 -14.19 -6.83
N GLN A 39 -4.41 -13.09 -7.52
CA GLN A 39 -4.03 -13.14 -8.94
C GLN A 39 -2.63 -13.71 -9.16
N ASN A 40 -1.75 -13.67 -8.16
CA ASN A 40 -0.39 -14.20 -8.25
C ASN A 40 -0.31 -15.65 -7.77
N HIS A 41 0.87 -16.24 -7.93
CA HIS A 41 1.12 -17.66 -7.63
C HIS A 41 1.43 -17.94 -6.16
N ASP A 42 1.70 -16.90 -5.34
CA ASP A 42 1.93 -16.99 -3.90
C ASP A 42 1.36 -15.73 -3.23
N VAL A 43 1.41 -15.68 -1.90
CA VAL A 43 0.97 -14.52 -1.10
C VAL A 43 1.93 -13.33 -1.24
N GLY A 44 1.60 -12.22 -0.57
CA GLY A 44 2.54 -11.12 -0.34
C GLY A 44 2.18 -9.82 -1.04
N GLY A 45 1.34 -9.86 -2.08
CA GLY A 45 0.91 -8.67 -2.81
C GLY A 45 2.11 -7.90 -3.36
N GLN A 46 2.30 -6.66 -2.91
CA GLN A 46 3.46 -5.83 -3.29
C GLN A 46 4.80 -6.52 -3.00
N TRP A 47 4.89 -7.29 -1.92
CA TRP A 47 6.14 -7.88 -1.44
C TRP A 47 6.58 -9.11 -2.24
N LEU A 48 5.70 -9.64 -3.10
CA LEU A 48 6.04 -10.67 -4.07
C LEU A 48 6.75 -10.01 -5.26
N TYR A 49 8.08 -9.97 -5.20
CA TYR A 49 8.92 -9.42 -6.28
C TYR A 49 8.76 -10.22 -7.57
N ASP A 50 8.54 -9.51 -8.68
CA ASP A 50 8.52 -10.09 -10.02
C ASP A 50 9.51 -9.33 -10.93
N PRO A 51 10.64 -9.93 -11.34
CA PRO A 51 11.59 -9.27 -12.23
C PRO A 51 11.08 -9.10 -13.67
N ASN A 52 10.06 -9.84 -14.09
CA ASN A 52 9.61 -9.91 -15.48
C ASN A 52 8.53 -8.85 -15.76
N VAL A 53 8.98 -7.66 -16.13
CA VAL A 53 8.09 -6.50 -16.37
C VAL A 53 7.94 -6.14 -17.85
N GLU A 54 8.61 -6.85 -18.77
CA GLU A 54 8.57 -6.48 -20.20
C GLU A 54 7.18 -6.68 -20.83
N VAL A 55 6.30 -7.44 -20.15
CA VAL A 55 4.91 -7.65 -20.56
C VAL A 55 3.97 -6.50 -20.22
N GLU A 56 4.44 -5.54 -19.41
CA GLU A 56 3.72 -4.33 -19.03
C GLU A 56 3.94 -3.19 -20.01
N ASP A 57 2.95 -2.30 -20.09
CA ASP A 57 3.18 -0.97 -20.67
C ASP A 57 4.16 -0.20 -19.76
N PRO A 58 5.28 0.34 -20.28
CA PRO A 58 6.23 1.10 -19.50
C PRO A 58 5.62 2.27 -18.72
N LEU A 59 4.53 2.85 -19.20
CA LEU A 59 3.83 3.95 -18.54
C LEU A 59 2.59 3.48 -17.75
N GLY A 60 2.28 2.19 -17.78
CA GLY A 60 1.12 1.58 -17.11
C GLY A 60 -0.21 2.23 -17.44
N ARG A 61 -0.43 2.59 -18.71
CA ARG A 61 -1.70 3.19 -19.19
C ARG A 61 -2.81 2.14 -19.30
N ASN A 62 -2.46 0.86 -19.28
CA ASN A 62 -3.43 -0.23 -19.27
C ASN A 62 -4.26 -0.21 -17.97
N THR A 63 -5.57 -0.40 -18.11
CA THR A 63 -6.51 -0.51 -16.98
C THR A 63 -6.24 -1.74 -16.12
N PHE A 64 -5.73 -2.80 -16.73
CA PHE A 64 -5.45 -4.08 -16.09
C PHE A 64 -3.97 -4.40 -16.18
N LEU A 65 -3.26 -4.17 -15.08
CA LEU A 65 -1.88 -4.63 -14.94
C LEU A 65 -1.84 -6.16 -14.83
N LYS A 66 -0.80 -6.78 -15.38
CA LYS A 66 -0.43 -8.19 -15.20
C LYS A 66 0.51 -8.36 -14.01
N VAL A 67 1.39 -7.38 -13.78
CA VAL A 67 2.33 -7.29 -12.67
C VAL A 67 1.74 -6.39 -11.59
N HIS A 68 1.61 -6.93 -10.37
CA HIS A 68 1.07 -6.17 -9.24
C HIS A 68 2.15 -5.39 -8.48
N SER A 69 3.31 -6.02 -8.30
CA SER A 69 4.40 -5.48 -7.48
C SER A 69 5.11 -4.32 -8.15
N SER A 70 5.37 -3.28 -7.38
CA SER A 70 6.14 -2.11 -7.76
C SER A 70 7.53 -2.05 -7.10
N ILE A 71 7.93 -3.12 -6.40
CA ILE A 71 9.21 -3.14 -5.70
C ILE A 71 10.35 -3.53 -6.66
N TYR A 72 11.55 -3.08 -6.32
CA TYR A 72 12.79 -3.36 -7.04
C TYR A 72 13.75 -4.17 -6.18
N ASN A 73 14.73 -4.80 -6.82
CA ASN A 73 15.56 -5.84 -6.22
C ASN A 73 16.35 -5.37 -4.99
N SER A 74 16.83 -4.14 -5.01
CA SER A 74 17.62 -3.52 -3.93
C SER A 74 16.75 -2.93 -2.81
N LEU A 75 15.42 -2.92 -2.95
CA LEU A 75 14.52 -2.24 -2.01
C LEU A 75 14.71 -2.78 -0.59
N ARG A 76 15.03 -1.86 0.32
CA ARG A 76 14.94 -2.05 1.77
C ARG A 76 13.71 -1.35 2.31
N LEU A 77 13.15 -1.90 3.39
CA LEU A 77 12.04 -1.27 4.08
C LEU A 77 12.41 0.15 4.51
N THR A 78 11.45 1.05 4.45
CA THR A 78 11.57 2.43 4.95
C THR A 78 11.21 2.54 6.43
N SER A 79 10.64 1.50 6.99
CA SER A 79 10.27 1.38 8.40
C SER A 79 11.06 0.25 9.05
N PRO A 80 11.46 0.40 10.32
CA PRO A 80 12.13 -0.68 11.03
C PRO A 80 11.12 -1.79 11.33
N ARG A 81 11.61 -3.03 11.37
CA ARG A 81 10.81 -4.22 11.70
C ARG A 81 9.94 -4.05 12.94
N GLU A 82 10.45 -3.36 13.96
CA GLU A 82 9.80 -3.28 15.26
C GLU A 82 8.47 -2.51 15.23
N ILE A 83 8.30 -1.54 14.33
CA ILE A 83 7.00 -0.84 14.21
C ILE A 83 6.02 -1.58 13.28
N MET A 84 6.47 -2.64 12.62
CA MET A 84 5.69 -3.46 11.71
C MET A 84 5.19 -4.74 12.41
N GLY A 85 4.47 -5.57 11.65
CA GLY A 85 3.92 -6.84 12.11
C GLY A 85 2.54 -6.71 12.79
N PHE A 86 1.83 -7.82 12.82
CA PHE A 86 0.52 -7.94 13.47
C PHE A 86 0.68 -8.14 14.98
N THR A 87 -0.30 -7.70 15.75
CA THR A 87 -0.19 -7.60 17.22
C THR A 87 0.12 -8.94 17.88
N ASP A 88 -0.42 -10.06 17.39
CA ASP A 88 -0.18 -11.45 17.85
C ASP A 88 0.87 -12.21 17.02
N PHE A 89 1.47 -11.57 16.02
CA PHE A 89 2.50 -12.16 15.15
C PHE A 89 3.59 -11.12 14.82
N PRO A 90 4.45 -10.75 15.77
CA PRO A 90 5.46 -9.70 15.61
C PRO A 90 6.48 -10.02 14.51
N PHE A 91 6.98 -8.98 13.83
CA PHE A 91 8.00 -9.14 12.79
C PHE A 91 9.40 -9.28 13.41
N LEU A 92 9.78 -10.49 13.77
CA LEU A 92 10.98 -10.79 14.57
C LEU A 92 12.21 -11.20 13.74
N VAL A 93 13.39 -11.08 14.34
CA VAL A 93 14.65 -11.53 13.74
C VAL A 93 14.66 -13.05 13.72
N LYS A 94 14.97 -13.63 12.56
CA LYS A 94 15.19 -15.08 12.42
C LYS A 94 16.62 -15.35 11.97
N LYS A 95 17.29 -16.27 12.67
CA LYS A 95 18.66 -16.68 12.34
C LYS A 95 18.70 -17.30 10.94
N GLY A 96 19.67 -16.90 10.13
CA GLY A 96 19.80 -17.36 8.74
C GLY A 96 18.93 -16.59 7.74
N ARG A 97 18.20 -15.58 8.19
CA ARG A 97 17.46 -14.62 7.36
C ARG A 97 18.07 -13.22 7.42
N ASP A 98 17.40 -12.22 6.86
CA ASP A 98 17.86 -10.83 6.94
C ASP A 98 17.66 -10.28 8.36
N MET A 99 18.76 -10.14 9.10
CA MET A 99 18.74 -9.70 10.50
C MET A 99 18.79 -8.18 10.64
N ARG A 100 18.81 -7.41 9.54
CA ARG A 100 18.84 -5.94 9.60
C ARG A 100 17.54 -5.42 10.20
N ARG A 101 17.65 -4.28 10.89
CA ARG A 101 16.49 -3.55 11.41
C ARG A 101 15.56 -3.05 10.30
N PHE A 102 16.15 -2.59 9.21
CA PHE A 102 15.50 -2.25 7.94
C PHE A 102 15.89 -3.28 6.88
N PRO A 103 15.24 -4.46 6.88
CA PRO A 103 15.61 -5.55 6.00
C PRO A 103 15.25 -5.26 4.54
N GLY A 104 15.77 -6.08 3.64
CA GLY A 104 15.34 -6.12 2.24
C GLY A 104 13.89 -6.59 2.12
N HIS A 105 13.23 -6.22 1.02
CA HIS A 105 11.83 -6.56 0.76
C HIS A 105 11.52 -8.07 0.87
N LYS A 106 12.50 -8.93 0.54
CA LYS A 106 12.39 -10.39 0.62
C LYS A 106 12.07 -10.87 2.04
N GLU A 107 12.59 -10.21 3.07
CA GLU A 107 12.33 -10.62 4.45
C GLU A 107 10.88 -10.39 4.85
N LEU A 108 10.30 -9.27 4.42
CA LEU A 108 8.89 -9.00 4.67
C LEU A 108 7.98 -9.98 3.92
N PHE A 109 8.36 -10.37 2.69
CA PHE A 109 7.69 -11.45 1.98
C PHE A 109 7.73 -12.77 2.77
N LEU A 110 8.90 -13.15 3.30
CA LEU A 110 9.03 -14.37 4.12
C LEU A 110 8.21 -14.28 5.42
N TYR A 111 8.17 -13.13 6.08
CA TYR A 111 7.28 -12.90 7.24
C TYR A 111 5.80 -13.13 6.89
N LEU A 112 5.34 -12.65 5.72
CA LEU A 112 3.96 -12.85 5.28
C LEU A 112 3.66 -14.32 4.94
N LYS A 113 4.66 -15.05 4.42
CA LYS A 113 4.54 -16.50 4.24
C LYS A 113 4.43 -17.22 5.58
N ASP A 114 5.30 -16.89 6.53
CA ASP A 114 5.26 -17.47 7.87
C ASP A 114 3.90 -17.19 8.54
N PHE A 115 3.37 -15.98 8.40
CA PHE A 115 2.04 -15.62 8.90
C PHE A 115 0.94 -16.47 8.25
N CYS A 116 0.98 -16.61 6.92
CA CYS A 116 0.03 -17.43 6.17
C CYS A 116 0.06 -18.90 6.62
N ASP A 117 1.26 -19.46 6.80
CA ASP A 117 1.46 -20.85 7.19
C ASP A 117 1.07 -21.08 8.67
N TRP A 118 1.47 -20.19 9.57
CA TRP A 118 1.17 -20.26 11.01
C TRP A 118 -0.33 -20.30 11.30
N PHE A 119 -1.11 -19.48 10.59
CA PHE A 119 -2.56 -19.40 10.75
C PHE A 119 -3.32 -20.32 9.78
N GLY A 120 -2.63 -21.17 9.01
CA GLY A 120 -3.28 -22.13 8.10
C GLY A 120 -4.09 -21.48 6.97
N LEU A 121 -3.74 -20.26 6.55
CA LEU A 121 -4.53 -19.46 5.61
C LEU A 121 -4.37 -19.92 4.16
N ARG A 122 -3.38 -20.77 3.84
CA ARG A 122 -3.16 -21.21 2.45
C ARG A 122 -4.37 -21.93 1.86
N GLU A 123 -5.10 -22.70 2.65
CA GLU A 123 -6.21 -23.55 2.16
C GLU A 123 -7.43 -22.73 1.71
N MET A 124 -7.60 -21.51 2.23
CA MET A 124 -8.67 -20.59 1.80
C MET A 124 -8.29 -19.74 0.59
N ILE A 125 -7.03 -19.78 0.12
CA ILE A 125 -6.54 -18.94 -0.97
C ILE A 125 -6.54 -19.70 -2.30
N ARG A 126 -7.22 -19.11 -3.29
CA ARG A 126 -7.17 -19.54 -4.68
C ARG A 126 -6.18 -18.67 -5.44
N PHE A 127 -4.96 -19.17 -5.59
CA PHE A 127 -3.87 -18.53 -6.33
C PHE A 127 -4.12 -18.53 -7.84
N ASN A 128 -3.35 -17.72 -8.56
CA ASN A 128 -3.44 -17.55 -10.01
C ASN A 128 -4.86 -17.21 -10.49
N THR A 129 -5.67 -16.60 -9.63
CA THR A 129 -7.09 -16.35 -9.88
C THR A 129 -7.36 -14.85 -9.81
N ARG A 130 -7.60 -14.24 -10.98
CA ARG A 130 -7.89 -12.81 -11.10
C ARG A 130 -9.38 -12.57 -10.94
N VAL A 131 -9.77 -11.60 -10.13
CA VAL A 131 -11.15 -11.10 -10.12
C VAL A 131 -11.35 -10.15 -11.29
N GLU A 132 -12.36 -10.43 -12.11
CA GLU A 132 -12.70 -9.63 -13.30
C GLU A 132 -13.96 -8.80 -13.09
N TYR A 133 -14.88 -9.26 -12.23
CA TYR A 133 -16.11 -8.53 -11.93
C TYR A 133 -16.60 -8.80 -10.50
N VAL A 134 -17.13 -7.77 -9.86
CA VAL A 134 -17.86 -7.80 -8.60
C VAL A 134 -19.05 -6.86 -8.74
N GLY A 135 -20.25 -7.36 -8.48
CA GLY A 135 -21.46 -6.54 -8.51
C GLY A 135 -22.57 -7.11 -7.62
N LEU A 136 -23.58 -6.30 -7.34
CA LEU A 136 -24.76 -6.75 -6.61
C LEU A 136 -25.52 -7.81 -7.42
N LEU A 137 -25.89 -8.91 -6.76
CA LEU A 137 -26.74 -9.94 -7.36
C LEU A 137 -28.14 -9.40 -7.68
N ASP A 138 -28.68 -8.58 -6.78
CA ASP A 138 -29.96 -7.90 -6.93
C ASP A 138 -29.83 -6.46 -6.44
N SER A 139 -29.83 -5.51 -7.38
CA SER A 139 -29.70 -4.08 -7.07
C SER A 139 -30.96 -3.49 -6.41
N GLU A 140 -32.12 -4.15 -6.50
CA GLU A 140 -33.35 -3.72 -5.82
C GLU A 140 -33.35 -4.09 -4.32
N ALA A 141 -32.34 -4.85 -3.86
CA ALA A 141 -32.17 -5.26 -2.47
C ALA A 141 -31.36 -4.27 -1.61
N ILE A 142 -30.98 -3.09 -2.13
CA ILE A 142 -30.30 -2.05 -1.33
C ILE A 142 -31.13 -1.71 -0.08
N GLY A 143 -30.52 -1.87 1.09
CA GLY A 143 -31.19 -1.76 2.41
C GLY A 143 -31.72 -3.08 2.98
N LYS A 144 -31.43 -4.23 2.37
CA LYS A 144 -31.72 -5.60 2.85
C LYS A 144 -30.43 -6.44 2.93
N ASP A 145 -30.55 -7.76 3.12
CA ASP A 145 -29.43 -8.71 3.02
C ASP A 145 -28.86 -8.73 1.58
N LEU A 146 -27.81 -7.93 1.36
CA LEU A 146 -27.09 -7.83 0.10
C LEU A 146 -26.29 -9.10 -0.20
N ARG A 147 -26.20 -9.44 -1.49
CA ARG A 147 -25.34 -10.52 -1.99
C ARG A 147 -24.59 -10.06 -3.22
N TRP A 148 -23.40 -10.62 -3.42
CA TRP A 148 -22.44 -10.18 -4.40
C TRP A 148 -22.11 -11.30 -5.35
N VAL A 149 -22.22 -11.04 -6.65
CA VAL A 149 -21.68 -11.90 -7.70
C VAL A 149 -20.23 -11.54 -7.90
N VAL A 150 -19.35 -12.51 -7.76
CA VAL A 150 -17.91 -12.37 -8.03
C VAL A 150 -17.56 -13.28 -9.19
N ARG A 151 -17.09 -12.68 -10.30
CA ARG A 151 -16.54 -13.40 -11.44
C ARG A 151 -15.02 -13.38 -11.36
N SER A 152 -14.43 -14.55 -11.41
CA SER A 152 -12.98 -14.73 -11.37
C SER A 152 -12.51 -15.63 -12.51
N LYS A 153 -11.25 -15.45 -12.90
CA LYS A 153 -10.61 -16.17 -13.99
C LYS A 153 -9.28 -16.75 -13.51
N GLU A 154 -9.13 -18.06 -13.61
CA GLU A 154 -7.87 -18.73 -13.31
C GLU A 154 -6.93 -18.61 -14.51
N LYS A 155 -5.70 -18.14 -14.28
CA LYS A 155 -4.76 -17.69 -15.32
C LYS A 155 -4.15 -18.81 -16.16
N LYS A 156 -4.11 -20.06 -15.67
CA LYS A 156 -3.45 -21.16 -16.40
C LYS A 156 -4.42 -21.91 -17.32
N THR A 157 -5.64 -22.11 -16.85
CA THR A 157 -6.73 -22.84 -17.50
C THR A 157 -7.68 -21.90 -18.23
N GLU A 158 -7.57 -20.59 -17.99
CA GLU A 158 -8.48 -19.55 -18.48
C GLU A 158 -9.94 -19.78 -18.06
N LYS A 159 -10.16 -20.66 -17.07
CA LYS A 159 -11.49 -21.01 -16.58
C LYS A 159 -12.07 -19.81 -15.83
N VAL A 160 -13.25 -19.40 -16.28
CA VAL A 160 -14.05 -18.38 -15.61
C VAL A 160 -15.04 -19.05 -14.67
N VAL A 161 -15.11 -18.57 -13.43
CA VAL A 161 -16.03 -19.02 -12.40
C VAL A 161 -16.80 -17.81 -11.88
N GLU A 162 -18.10 -18.00 -11.67
CA GLU A 162 -18.98 -17.01 -11.05
C GLU A 162 -19.57 -17.61 -9.78
N GLU A 163 -19.37 -16.93 -8.66
CA GLU A 163 -19.81 -17.37 -7.33
C GLU A 163 -20.53 -16.23 -6.60
N VAL A 164 -21.45 -16.60 -5.72
CA VAL A 164 -22.23 -15.64 -4.92
C VAL A 164 -21.72 -15.64 -3.49
N PHE A 165 -21.46 -14.45 -2.96
CA PHE A 165 -20.99 -14.23 -1.60
C PHE A 165 -21.96 -13.32 -0.84
N ASP A 166 -22.03 -13.50 0.47
CA ASP A 166 -22.78 -12.59 1.35
C ASP A 166 -22.03 -11.27 1.57
N ALA A 167 -20.70 -11.28 1.46
CA ALA A 167 -19.87 -10.09 1.57
C ALA A 167 -18.58 -10.17 0.74
N VAL A 168 -18.05 -8.99 0.40
CA VAL A 168 -16.78 -8.81 -0.31
C VAL A 168 -15.89 -7.84 0.46
N VAL A 169 -14.65 -8.24 0.70
CA VAL A 169 -13.60 -7.39 1.26
C VAL A 169 -12.56 -7.10 0.18
N VAL A 170 -12.46 -5.84 -0.23
CA VAL A 170 -11.51 -5.38 -1.25
C VAL A 170 -10.17 -5.09 -0.57
N ALA A 171 -9.18 -5.96 -0.80
CA ALA A 171 -7.84 -5.88 -0.21
C ALA A 171 -6.73 -5.86 -1.29
N THR A 172 -7.00 -5.20 -2.41
CA THR A 172 -6.14 -5.21 -3.61
C THR A 172 -4.94 -4.27 -3.54
N GLY A 173 -4.81 -3.47 -2.48
CA GLY A 173 -3.79 -2.41 -2.39
C GLY A 173 -4.00 -1.30 -3.43
N HIS A 174 -3.09 -0.31 -3.42
CA HIS A 174 -3.22 0.90 -4.24
C HIS A 174 -1.88 1.48 -4.71
N TYR A 175 -0.80 0.68 -4.69
CA TYR A 175 0.53 1.07 -5.16
C TYR A 175 0.95 0.30 -6.41
N SER A 176 0.00 0.05 -7.32
CA SER A 176 0.26 -0.65 -8.59
C SER A 176 -0.06 0.22 -9.81
N GLN A 177 -1.26 0.79 -9.89
CA GLN A 177 -1.68 1.60 -11.05
C GLN A 177 -0.93 2.93 -11.12
N PRO A 178 -0.06 3.16 -12.12
CA PRO A 178 0.71 4.40 -12.22
C PRO A 178 -0.17 5.64 -12.33
N ARG A 179 0.22 6.71 -11.63
CA ARG A 179 -0.34 8.05 -11.82
C ARG A 179 0.63 8.85 -12.68
N LEU A 180 0.29 9.11 -13.93
CA LEU A 180 1.13 9.87 -14.85
C LEU A 180 0.88 11.39 -14.71
N PRO A 181 1.92 12.22 -14.83
CA PRO A 181 1.75 13.66 -14.96
C PRO A 181 1.23 14.03 -16.36
N SER A 182 0.77 15.26 -16.52
CA SER A 182 0.58 15.88 -17.84
C SER A 182 1.75 16.82 -18.12
N ILE A 183 2.58 16.48 -19.10
CA ILE A 183 3.76 17.26 -19.51
C ILE A 183 3.68 17.51 -21.01
N LYS A 184 3.89 18.77 -21.42
CA LYS A 184 3.90 19.14 -22.84
C LYS A 184 4.97 18.34 -23.58
N GLY A 185 4.59 17.65 -24.66
CA GLY A 185 5.50 16.87 -25.50
C GLY A 185 5.79 15.45 -25.00
N MET A 186 5.16 14.99 -23.92
CA MET A 186 5.32 13.62 -23.39
C MET A 186 5.00 12.53 -24.42
N ASP A 187 3.98 12.71 -25.26
CA ASP A 187 3.63 11.75 -26.32
C ASP A 187 4.53 11.85 -27.55
N ALA A 188 5.25 12.98 -27.72
CA ALA A 188 6.21 13.18 -28.81
C ALA A 188 7.63 12.72 -28.45
N TRP A 189 7.91 12.45 -27.17
CA TRP A 189 9.19 11.95 -26.70
C TRP A 189 9.50 10.57 -27.30
N LYS A 190 10.64 10.46 -28.00
CA LYS A 190 11.03 9.23 -28.74
C LYS A 190 12.01 8.33 -28.00
N ARG A 191 12.62 8.83 -26.91
CA ARG A 191 13.57 8.06 -26.11
C ARG A 191 12.83 7.28 -25.01
N LYS A 192 13.57 6.58 -24.15
CA LYS A 192 12.96 5.72 -23.12
C LYS A 192 12.19 6.57 -22.11
N GLN A 193 10.99 6.11 -21.77
CA GLN A 193 10.20 6.64 -20.68
C GLN A 193 9.49 5.50 -19.97
N MET A 194 9.42 5.56 -18.64
CA MET A 194 8.80 4.53 -17.82
C MET A 194 8.29 5.09 -16.50
N HIS A 195 7.32 4.44 -15.87
CA HIS A 195 6.94 4.69 -14.48
C HIS A 195 7.77 3.81 -13.53
N SER A 196 7.98 4.28 -12.30
CA SER A 196 8.68 3.53 -11.24
C SER A 196 8.08 2.17 -10.93
N HIS A 197 6.81 1.96 -11.30
CA HIS A 197 6.10 0.68 -11.18
C HIS A 197 6.86 -0.49 -11.83
N ILE A 198 7.48 -0.25 -12.99
CA ILE A 198 8.24 -1.28 -13.72
C ILE A 198 9.76 -1.15 -13.55
N TYR A 199 10.24 -0.26 -12.66
CA TYR A 199 11.65 -0.22 -12.31
C TYR A 199 12.03 -1.46 -11.48
N ARG A 200 13.19 -2.06 -11.75
CA ARG A 200 13.61 -3.32 -11.10
C ARG A 200 15.05 -3.35 -10.62
N VAL A 201 15.97 -2.78 -11.39
CA VAL A 201 17.42 -2.75 -11.13
C VAL A 201 18.03 -1.52 -11.81
N ALA A 202 19.14 -1.02 -11.26
CA ALA A 202 19.86 0.14 -11.79
C ALA A 202 20.78 -0.16 -12.98
N GLU A 203 21.27 -1.40 -13.12
CA GLU A 203 22.24 -1.79 -14.16
C GLU A 203 21.88 -1.35 -15.60
N PRO A 204 20.61 -1.44 -16.06
CA PRO A 204 20.24 -1.04 -17.42
C PRO A 204 20.40 0.46 -17.72
N PHE A 205 20.68 1.29 -16.71
CA PHE A 205 20.86 2.74 -16.84
C PHE A 205 22.34 3.14 -16.86
N HIS A 206 23.26 2.17 -16.93
CA HIS A 206 24.69 2.42 -16.98
C HIS A 206 25.06 3.35 -18.14
N ASN A 207 25.84 4.39 -17.84
CA ASN A 207 26.22 5.46 -18.77
C ASN A 207 25.07 6.29 -19.38
N GLU A 208 23.82 6.17 -18.90
CA GLU A 208 22.70 6.99 -19.35
C GLU A 208 22.60 8.32 -18.58
N VAL A 209 22.07 9.36 -19.23
CA VAL A 209 21.53 10.55 -18.55
C VAL A 209 20.06 10.28 -18.20
N VAL A 210 19.74 10.19 -16.92
CA VAL A 210 18.41 9.82 -16.44
C VAL A 210 17.71 10.99 -15.76
N VAL A 211 16.47 11.27 -16.13
CA VAL A 211 15.60 12.25 -15.44
C VAL A 211 14.57 11.50 -14.60
N VAL A 212 14.61 11.68 -13.28
CA VAL A 212 13.64 11.11 -12.34
C VAL A 212 12.61 12.18 -11.97
N VAL A 213 11.32 11.93 -12.20
CA VAL A 213 10.25 12.90 -11.97
C VAL A 213 9.50 12.58 -10.68
N GLY A 214 9.61 13.45 -9.68
CA GLY A 214 8.98 13.32 -8.37
C GLY A 214 10.00 13.07 -7.26
N ASN A 215 9.91 13.84 -6.18
CA ASN A 215 10.85 13.82 -5.04
C ASN A 215 10.18 13.29 -3.76
N SER A 216 9.47 12.17 -3.86
CA SER A 216 8.98 11.42 -2.70
C SER A 216 9.76 10.11 -2.55
N LEU A 217 9.26 9.14 -1.79
CA LEU A 217 9.98 7.91 -1.42
C LEU A 217 10.62 7.20 -2.63
N SER A 218 9.85 6.85 -3.67
CA SER A 218 10.39 6.18 -4.86
C SER A 218 11.37 7.07 -5.63
N GLY A 219 11.11 8.37 -5.71
CA GLY A 219 11.96 9.31 -6.42
C GLY A 219 13.35 9.42 -5.79
N GLN A 220 13.39 9.57 -4.47
CA GLN A 220 14.62 9.66 -3.70
C GLN A 220 15.39 8.33 -3.74
N ASP A 221 14.72 7.22 -3.41
CA ASP A 221 15.39 5.91 -3.28
C ASP A 221 15.94 5.42 -4.63
N ILE A 222 15.17 5.57 -5.73
CA ILE A 222 15.63 5.23 -7.09
C ILE A 222 16.75 6.18 -7.55
N SER A 223 16.65 7.49 -7.26
CA SER A 223 17.73 8.42 -7.65
C SER A 223 19.04 8.09 -6.95
N ILE A 224 19.00 7.76 -5.66
CA ILE A 224 20.19 7.37 -4.89
C ILE A 224 20.80 6.08 -5.45
N GLU A 225 19.97 5.09 -5.82
CA GLU A 225 20.48 3.86 -6.45
C GLU A 225 21.11 4.13 -7.83
N LEU A 226 20.50 4.99 -8.64
CA LEU A 226 20.98 5.31 -9.98
C LEU A 226 22.29 6.10 -9.98
N VAL A 227 22.58 6.89 -8.96
CA VAL A 227 23.83 7.67 -8.87
C VAL A 227 25.07 6.79 -8.91
N GLU A 228 24.98 5.54 -8.45
CA GLU A 228 26.08 4.58 -8.46
C GLU A 228 26.36 3.98 -9.86
N VAL A 229 25.47 4.17 -10.83
CA VAL A 229 25.49 3.46 -12.13
C VAL A 229 25.32 4.38 -13.34
N ALA A 230 24.41 5.35 -13.28
CA ALA A 230 24.11 6.27 -14.37
C ALA A 230 25.22 7.31 -14.59
N LYS A 231 25.26 7.91 -15.78
CA LYS A 231 26.21 8.99 -16.08
C LYS A 231 25.87 10.27 -15.32
N GLU A 232 24.60 10.64 -15.36
CA GLU A 232 24.03 11.81 -14.67
C GLU A 232 22.59 11.49 -14.27
N VAL A 233 22.17 11.93 -13.09
CA VAL A 233 20.80 11.79 -12.59
C VAL A 233 20.22 13.16 -12.31
N TYR A 234 19.09 13.49 -12.93
CA TYR A 234 18.36 14.74 -12.71
C TYR A 234 17.04 14.45 -12.00
N LEU A 235 16.98 14.76 -10.70
CA LEU A 235 15.76 14.65 -9.90
C LEU A 235 14.91 15.91 -10.09
N SER A 236 13.77 15.80 -10.75
CA SER A 236 12.82 16.90 -10.95
C SER A 236 11.75 16.92 -9.85
N SER A 237 11.55 18.08 -9.24
CA SER A 237 10.58 18.28 -8.16
C SER A 237 9.71 19.53 -8.37
N LYS A 238 8.45 19.46 -7.91
CA LYS A 238 7.54 20.62 -7.85
C LYS A 238 7.95 21.63 -6.78
N SER A 239 8.60 21.15 -5.72
CA SER A 239 9.11 21.96 -4.60
C SER A 239 10.62 21.78 -4.51
N LEU A 240 11.34 22.88 -4.39
CA LEU A 240 12.78 22.89 -4.13
C LEU A 240 13.12 22.98 -2.64
N ASN A 241 12.12 23.04 -1.76
CA ASN A 241 12.32 22.83 -0.33
C ASN A 241 12.60 21.34 -0.12
N ILE A 242 13.85 21.03 0.21
CA ILE A 242 14.36 19.67 0.39
C ILE A 242 14.77 19.45 1.85
N SER A 243 14.79 18.19 2.27
CA SER A 243 15.30 17.80 3.58
C SER A 243 16.82 18.00 3.69
N GLU A 244 17.33 18.07 4.92
CA GLU A 244 18.77 18.16 5.17
C GLU A 244 19.51 16.95 4.58
N GLY A 245 18.94 15.76 4.72
CA GLY A 245 19.48 14.52 4.19
C GLY A 245 19.61 14.53 2.67
N LEU A 246 18.60 15.01 1.94
CA LEU A 246 18.69 15.14 0.48
C LEU A 246 19.73 16.20 0.08
N SER A 247 19.84 17.30 0.83
CA SER A 247 20.87 18.32 0.61
C SER A 247 22.29 17.76 0.76
N LYS A 248 22.52 16.90 1.77
CA LYS A 248 23.80 16.20 1.98
C LYS A 248 24.14 15.27 0.81
N ILE A 249 23.16 14.51 0.32
CA ILE A 249 23.34 13.61 -0.83
C ILE A 249 23.71 14.39 -2.09
N LEU A 250 22.96 15.47 -2.39
CA LEU A 250 23.25 16.36 -3.53
C LEU A 250 24.65 16.98 -3.44
N SER A 251 25.14 17.28 -2.23
CA SER A 251 26.49 17.84 -2.03
C SER A 251 27.59 16.79 -2.10
N LYS A 252 27.27 15.52 -1.87
CA LYS A 252 28.21 14.39 -1.88
C LYS A 252 28.42 13.84 -3.30
N HIS A 253 27.37 13.90 -4.13
CA HIS A 253 27.32 13.23 -5.43
C HIS A 253 27.22 14.26 -6.56
N ASP A 254 28.35 14.57 -7.22
CA ASP A 254 28.43 15.55 -8.30
C ASP A 254 27.56 15.23 -9.52
N THR A 255 27.16 13.96 -9.67
CA THR A 255 26.32 13.45 -10.77
C THR A 255 24.81 13.50 -10.47
N LEU A 256 24.41 13.92 -9.26
CA LEU A 256 23.00 14.08 -8.87
C LEU A 256 22.61 15.55 -8.85
N HIS A 257 21.65 15.91 -9.70
CA HIS A 257 21.20 17.29 -9.85
C HIS A 257 19.72 17.42 -9.48
N LEU A 258 19.41 18.37 -8.59
CA LEU A 258 18.02 18.77 -8.35
C LEU A 258 17.59 19.80 -9.39
N ARG A 259 16.46 19.55 -10.05
CA ARG A 259 15.84 20.47 -11.01
C ARG A 259 14.40 20.79 -10.62
N PRO A 260 13.89 21.98 -11.00
CA PRO A 260 12.48 22.26 -10.80
C PRO A 260 11.62 21.40 -11.76
N GLN A 261 10.32 21.63 -11.74
CA GLN A 261 9.38 20.90 -12.58
C GLN A 261 9.76 20.99 -14.06
N ILE A 262 9.55 19.89 -14.80
CA ILE A 262 9.69 19.86 -16.26
C ILE A 262 8.59 20.74 -16.88
N GLU A 263 8.99 21.67 -17.74
CA GLU A 263 8.11 22.49 -18.56
C GLU A 263 7.67 21.73 -19.81
N SER A 264 8.61 21.14 -20.55
CA SER A 264 8.31 20.39 -21.77
C SER A 264 9.38 19.37 -22.16
N LEU A 265 8.96 18.39 -22.95
CA LEU A 265 9.76 17.32 -23.54
C LEU A 265 9.80 17.48 -25.05
N HIS A 266 10.97 17.25 -25.65
CA HIS A 266 11.19 17.42 -27.10
C HIS A 266 11.66 16.13 -27.76
N GLU A 267 11.36 15.96 -29.05
CA GLU A 267 11.68 14.73 -29.80
C GLU A 267 13.19 14.44 -29.91
N ASP A 268 14.04 15.48 -29.82
CA ASP A 268 15.51 15.37 -29.88
C ASP A 268 16.14 14.84 -28.59
N GLY A 269 15.33 14.59 -27.56
CA GLY A 269 15.78 14.16 -26.22
C GLY A 269 15.97 15.31 -25.23
N ARG A 270 15.60 16.55 -25.59
CA ARG A 270 15.69 17.68 -24.67
C ARG A 270 14.56 17.65 -23.64
N VAL A 271 14.95 17.77 -22.38
CA VAL A 271 14.06 18.02 -21.23
C VAL A 271 14.27 19.47 -20.81
N LEU A 272 13.24 20.31 -20.96
CA LEU A 272 13.26 21.72 -20.55
C LEU A 272 12.58 21.86 -19.19
N PHE A 273 13.25 22.50 -18.24
CA PHE A 273 12.73 22.79 -16.91
C PHE A 273 12.18 24.22 -16.84
N VAL A 274 11.28 24.49 -15.89
CA VAL A 274 10.60 25.81 -15.75
C VAL A 274 11.53 26.99 -15.44
N ASP A 275 12.77 26.73 -15.02
CA ASP A 275 13.80 27.77 -14.83
C ASP A 275 14.55 28.12 -16.13
N GLY A 276 14.15 27.53 -17.25
CA GLY A 276 14.78 27.70 -18.56
C GLY A 276 16.02 26.84 -18.78
N THR A 277 16.47 26.09 -17.77
CA THR A 277 17.56 25.12 -17.93
C THR A 277 17.08 23.88 -18.67
N TRP A 278 17.99 23.18 -19.34
CA TRP A 278 17.64 21.98 -20.09
C TRP A 278 18.79 20.97 -20.10
N VAL A 279 18.45 19.72 -20.37
CA VAL A 279 19.38 18.60 -20.52
C VAL A 279 18.96 17.73 -21.70
N ILE A 280 19.92 16.99 -22.29
CA ILE A 280 19.60 15.88 -23.20
C ILE A 280 19.59 14.62 -22.34
N ALA A 281 18.42 14.00 -22.19
CA ALA A 281 18.25 12.80 -21.37
C ALA A 281 18.02 11.57 -22.24
N ASP A 282 18.54 10.42 -21.82
CA ASP A 282 18.33 9.14 -22.49
C ASP A 282 17.05 8.46 -21.98
N THR A 283 16.80 8.58 -20.67
CA THR A 283 15.63 7.97 -20.03
C THR A 283 14.90 8.93 -19.08
N ILE A 284 13.57 8.86 -19.07
CA ILE A 284 12.72 9.50 -18.06
C ILE A 284 12.05 8.43 -17.20
N ILE A 285 12.18 8.55 -15.87
CA ILE A 285 11.50 7.68 -14.89
C ILE A 285 10.48 8.52 -14.11
N TYR A 286 9.20 8.20 -14.25
CA TYR A 286 8.12 8.83 -13.50
C TYR A 286 7.96 8.17 -12.13
N CYS A 287 8.37 8.87 -11.08
CA CYS A 287 8.14 8.53 -9.68
C CYS A 287 6.96 9.35 -9.13
N THR A 288 5.86 9.37 -9.87
CA THR A 288 4.72 10.30 -9.69
C THR A 288 3.55 9.72 -8.90
N GLY A 289 3.76 8.55 -8.30
CA GLY A 289 2.80 7.90 -7.41
C GLY A 289 1.80 7.02 -8.16
N TYR A 290 0.72 6.69 -7.48
CA TYR A 290 -0.24 5.69 -7.94
C TYR A 290 -1.67 6.19 -7.72
N SER A 291 -2.59 5.65 -8.52
CA SER A 291 -4.02 5.93 -8.40
C SER A 291 -4.77 4.75 -7.79
N TYR A 292 -5.82 5.05 -7.02
CA TYR A 292 -6.77 4.01 -6.63
C TYR A 292 -7.53 3.56 -7.88
N THR A 293 -7.68 2.25 -8.06
CA THR A 293 -8.44 1.70 -9.17
C THR A 293 -9.06 0.37 -8.77
N PHE A 294 -10.34 0.21 -9.09
CA PHE A 294 -11.12 -1.00 -8.83
C PHE A 294 -11.91 -1.35 -10.09
N PRO A 295 -11.24 -1.65 -11.22
CA PRO A 295 -11.91 -1.79 -12.52
C PRO A 295 -12.85 -3.00 -12.58
N PHE A 296 -12.72 -3.93 -11.65
CA PHE A 296 -13.60 -5.07 -11.48
C PHE A 296 -14.88 -4.74 -10.69
N LEU A 297 -14.94 -3.61 -9.98
CA LEU A 297 -16.00 -3.34 -9.00
C LEU A 297 -17.11 -2.46 -9.60
N ASP A 298 -18.29 -3.03 -9.80
CA ASP A 298 -19.50 -2.34 -10.24
C ASP A 298 -20.46 -2.12 -9.07
N THR A 299 -20.38 -0.93 -8.49
CA THR A 299 -21.27 -0.49 -7.40
C THR A 299 -22.45 0.34 -7.90
N LYS A 300 -22.71 0.38 -9.22
CA LYS A 300 -23.69 1.27 -9.85
C LYS A 300 -23.52 2.75 -9.48
N GLY A 301 -22.27 3.18 -9.27
CA GLY A 301 -21.91 4.56 -8.93
C GLY A 301 -22.04 4.92 -7.45
N ILE A 302 -22.37 3.97 -6.56
CA ILE A 302 -22.42 4.21 -5.11
C ILE A 302 -21.02 4.52 -4.56
N VAL A 303 -19.98 3.88 -5.09
CA VAL A 303 -18.58 4.18 -4.77
C VAL A 303 -17.87 4.58 -6.05
N ALA A 304 -17.14 5.69 -6.00
CA ALA A 304 -16.33 6.19 -7.09
C ALA A 304 -14.91 6.52 -6.63
N VAL A 305 -13.99 6.51 -7.59
CA VAL A 305 -12.68 7.12 -7.43
C VAL A 305 -12.69 8.43 -8.23
N ASP A 306 -12.51 9.54 -7.53
CA ASP A 306 -12.57 10.88 -8.12
C ASP A 306 -11.40 11.72 -7.59
N ASP A 307 -10.44 12.06 -8.46
CA ASP A 307 -9.11 12.59 -8.12
C ASP A 307 -8.47 11.83 -6.96
N ASP A 308 -8.23 10.52 -7.13
CA ASP A 308 -7.67 9.60 -6.12
C ASP A 308 -8.37 9.61 -4.74
N ARG A 309 -9.60 10.12 -4.65
CA ARG A 309 -10.47 9.94 -3.47
C ARG A 309 -11.43 8.80 -3.73
N VAL A 310 -11.33 7.73 -2.95
CA VAL A 310 -12.29 6.63 -2.90
C VAL A 310 -13.42 7.04 -1.96
N GLY A 311 -14.65 7.11 -2.46
CA GLY A 311 -15.74 7.57 -1.64
C GLY A 311 -17.13 7.44 -2.25
N PRO A 312 -18.18 7.71 -1.45
CA PRO A 312 -18.13 7.97 0.00
C PRO A 312 -17.76 6.72 0.83
N LEU A 313 -16.89 6.87 1.84
CA LEU A 313 -16.47 5.81 2.75
C LEU A 313 -16.45 6.31 4.20
N TYR A 314 -17.27 5.73 5.08
CA TYR A 314 -17.19 5.93 6.53
C TYR A 314 -15.94 5.22 7.05
N GLU A 315 -15.15 5.95 7.84
CA GLU A 315 -13.85 5.52 8.37
C GLU A 315 -12.93 4.90 7.30
N HIS A 316 -12.98 5.45 6.08
CA HIS A 316 -12.20 4.97 4.92
C HIS A 316 -12.38 3.47 4.59
N THR A 317 -13.42 2.83 5.12
CA THR A 317 -13.62 1.37 5.09
C THR A 317 -14.99 1.01 4.53
N PHE A 318 -16.03 1.71 4.97
CA PHE A 318 -17.42 1.29 4.76
C PHE A 318 -18.18 2.25 3.85
N PRO A 319 -18.57 1.84 2.63
CA PRO A 319 -19.57 2.57 1.85
C PRO A 319 -20.95 2.50 2.54
N PRO A 320 -21.54 3.60 3.02
CA PRO A 320 -22.71 3.57 3.92
C PRO A 320 -23.91 2.77 3.40
N SER A 321 -24.16 2.80 2.08
CA SER A 321 -25.29 2.09 1.46
C SER A 321 -25.03 0.60 1.17
N LEU A 322 -23.80 0.13 1.29
CA LEU A 322 -23.39 -1.24 0.96
C LEU A 322 -22.74 -1.97 2.15
N ALA A 323 -22.47 -1.26 3.24
CA ALA A 323 -21.85 -1.80 4.42
C ALA A 323 -22.82 -2.67 5.26
N PRO A 324 -22.31 -3.67 5.99
CA PRO A 324 -20.93 -4.15 5.98
C PRO A 324 -20.60 -5.12 4.83
N SER A 325 -21.56 -5.41 3.94
CA SER A 325 -21.41 -6.43 2.88
C SER A 325 -20.34 -6.09 1.83
N LEU A 326 -19.99 -4.81 1.65
CA LEU A 326 -18.79 -4.39 0.93
C LEU A 326 -17.92 -3.56 1.86
N SER A 327 -16.63 -3.90 1.94
CA SER A 327 -15.65 -3.18 2.77
C SER A 327 -14.31 -3.05 2.05
N PHE A 328 -13.57 -1.98 2.33
CA PHE A 328 -12.25 -1.72 1.74
C PHE A 328 -11.14 -1.75 2.80
N MET A 329 -10.07 -2.48 2.50
CA MET A 329 -8.90 -2.61 3.37
C MET A 329 -7.76 -1.74 2.86
N GLY A 330 -7.11 -1.01 3.77
CA GLY A 330 -5.88 -0.27 3.48
C GLY A 330 -6.06 0.88 2.49
N ILE A 331 -7.20 1.58 2.52
CA ILE A 331 -7.36 2.84 1.78
C ILE A 331 -6.50 3.96 2.38
N PRO A 332 -6.43 4.16 3.71
CA PRO A 332 -5.60 5.22 4.29
C PRO A 332 -4.10 5.10 3.97
N ARG A 333 -3.44 6.24 3.80
CA ARG A 333 -2.00 6.39 3.63
C ARG A 333 -1.39 7.12 4.82
N LYS A 334 -0.06 7.00 4.98
CA LYS A 334 0.72 7.59 6.09
C LYS A 334 0.22 7.13 7.46
N ILE A 335 0.03 5.82 7.60
CA ILE A 335 -0.39 5.14 8.84
C ILE A 335 0.56 3.98 9.13
N ILE A 336 0.54 3.46 10.37
CA ILE A 336 1.24 2.21 10.70
C ILE A 336 0.38 1.05 10.19
N GLY A 337 0.74 0.53 9.02
CA GLY A 337 -0.13 -0.35 8.22
C GLY A 337 -0.59 -1.63 8.92
N PHE A 338 0.32 -2.43 9.48
CA PHE A 338 -0.03 -3.77 9.98
C PHE A 338 -1.05 -3.78 11.13
N PRO A 339 -0.85 -3.03 12.25
CA PRO A 339 -1.85 -2.94 13.31
C PRO A 339 -3.17 -2.31 12.83
N PHE A 340 -3.10 -1.33 11.91
CA PHE A 340 -4.31 -0.73 11.37
C PHE A 340 -5.11 -1.72 10.51
N PHE A 341 -4.46 -2.48 9.63
CA PHE A 341 -5.15 -3.51 8.84
C PHE A 341 -5.77 -4.58 9.74
N GLU A 342 -5.13 -4.90 10.87
CA GLU A 342 -5.69 -5.82 11.85
C GLU A 342 -6.96 -5.27 12.50
N SER A 343 -6.96 -4.02 12.96
CA SER A 343 -8.18 -3.40 13.52
C SER A 343 -9.29 -3.27 12.46
N GLN A 344 -8.96 -2.97 11.20
CA GLN A 344 -9.92 -3.00 10.09
C GLN A 344 -10.54 -4.39 9.92
N ALA A 345 -9.71 -5.42 9.88
CA ALA A 345 -10.14 -6.81 9.69
C ALA A 345 -11.06 -7.29 10.82
N ILE A 346 -10.72 -6.99 12.08
CA ILE A 346 -11.53 -7.32 13.26
C ILE A 346 -12.90 -6.63 13.16
N TRP A 347 -12.94 -5.35 12.80
CA TRP A 347 -14.20 -4.61 12.73
C TRP A 347 -15.13 -5.16 11.65
N ILE A 348 -14.58 -5.41 10.45
CA ILE A 348 -15.34 -6.02 9.35
C ILE A 348 -15.91 -7.38 9.77
N ALA A 349 -15.10 -8.24 10.38
CA ALA A 349 -15.53 -9.56 10.83
C ALA A 349 -16.66 -9.46 11.87
N GLN A 350 -16.50 -8.64 12.90
CA GLN A 350 -17.50 -8.49 13.97
C GLN A 350 -18.80 -7.83 13.50
N LEU A 351 -18.74 -6.95 12.50
CA LEU A 351 -19.95 -6.40 11.85
C LEU A 351 -20.70 -7.47 11.06
N LEU A 352 -19.99 -8.31 10.29
CA LEU A 352 -20.60 -9.38 9.51
C LEU A 352 -21.21 -10.48 10.38
N SER A 353 -20.64 -10.75 11.55
CA SER A 353 -21.17 -11.74 12.51
C SER A 353 -22.35 -11.22 13.33
N GLY A 354 -22.59 -9.90 13.30
CA GLY A 354 -23.58 -9.20 14.10
C GLY A 354 -23.15 -8.95 15.55
N LYS A 355 -21.88 -9.19 15.91
CA LYS A 355 -21.34 -8.83 17.23
C LYS A 355 -21.23 -7.32 17.44
N ARG A 356 -21.07 -6.56 16.36
CA ARG A 356 -21.09 -5.09 16.37
C ARG A 356 -22.05 -4.55 15.32
N THR A 357 -22.39 -3.27 15.47
CA THR A 357 -23.25 -2.53 14.54
C THR A 357 -22.57 -1.24 14.11
N LEU A 358 -22.82 -0.82 12.86
CA LEU A 358 -22.45 0.51 12.39
C LEU A 358 -23.44 1.56 12.91
N PRO A 359 -23.04 2.85 12.93
CA PRO A 359 -23.97 3.97 13.09
C PRO A 359 -25.05 3.98 11.99
N SER A 360 -26.03 4.87 12.14
CA SER A 360 -27.05 5.03 11.11
C SER A 360 -26.43 5.54 9.79
N TRP A 361 -27.14 5.36 8.68
CA TRP A 361 -26.69 5.87 7.38
C TRP A 361 -26.46 7.39 7.41
N ASP A 362 -27.38 8.13 8.04
CA ASP A 362 -27.29 9.59 8.16
C ASP A 362 -26.05 10.00 8.97
N ASP A 363 -25.76 9.33 10.08
CA ASP A 363 -24.58 9.61 10.91
C ASP A 363 -23.28 9.32 10.16
N MET A 364 -23.21 8.18 9.45
CA MET A 364 -22.05 7.83 8.62
C MET A 364 -21.84 8.88 7.53
N MET A 365 -22.90 9.29 6.83
CA MET A 365 -22.82 10.30 5.78
C MET A 365 -22.47 11.68 6.31
N GLN A 366 -22.94 12.03 7.50
CA GLN A 366 -22.58 13.28 8.17
C GLN A 366 -21.08 13.29 8.53
N SER A 367 -20.58 12.21 9.14
CA SER A 367 -19.15 12.03 9.43
C SER A 367 -18.27 12.19 8.18
N ILE A 368 -18.67 11.58 7.05
CA ILE A 368 -17.96 11.70 5.77
C ILE A 368 -17.93 13.14 5.28
N LYS A 369 -19.07 13.85 5.34
CA LYS A 369 -19.17 15.25 4.92
C LYS A 369 -18.31 16.16 5.80
N ASP A 370 -18.35 15.96 7.10
CA ASP A 370 -17.57 16.75 8.06
C ASP A 370 -16.07 16.52 7.84
N PHE A 371 -15.67 15.27 7.62
CA PHE A 371 -14.28 14.94 7.28
C PHE A 371 -13.84 15.62 5.97
N TYR A 372 -14.61 15.50 4.88
CA TYR A 372 -14.28 16.17 3.61
C TYR A 372 -14.21 17.69 3.77
N HIS A 373 -15.18 18.28 4.47
CA HIS A 373 -15.19 19.71 4.73
C HIS A 373 -13.96 20.17 5.54
N SER A 374 -13.55 19.40 6.55
CA SER A 374 -12.33 19.68 7.31
C SER A 374 -11.07 19.66 6.44
N ARG A 375 -11.04 18.81 5.41
CA ARG A 375 -9.92 18.72 4.48
C ARG A 375 -9.90 19.88 3.50
N ASP A 376 -11.05 20.28 2.99
CA ASP A 376 -11.20 21.46 2.16
C ASP A 376 -10.80 22.74 2.92
N LEU A 377 -11.23 22.90 4.19
CA LEU A 377 -10.84 24.03 5.05
C LEU A 377 -9.34 24.07 5.34
N ALA A 378 -8.69 22.91 5.43
CA ALA A 378 -7.24 22.80 5.60
C ALA A 378 -6.46 22.98 4.28
N GLY A 379 -7.13 23.22 3.16
CA GLY A 379 -6.51 23.36 1.84
C GLY A 379 -5.84 22.08 1.33
N VAL A 380 -6.25 20.91 1.83
CA VAL A 380 -5.70 19.61 1.42
C VAL A 380 -6.28 19.24 0.05
N PRO A 381 -5.46 19.05 -0.99
CA PRO A 381 -5.93 18.59 -2.29
C PRO A 381 -6.71 17.28 -2.19
N LYS A 382 -7.73 17.12 -3.03
CA LYS A 382 -8.65 15.98 -2.99
C LYS A 382 -7.95 14.62 -3.14
N HIS A 383 -6.94 14.48 -3.99
CA HIS A 383 -6.11 13.27 -4.07
C HIS A 383 -5.31 12.92 -2.82
N TYR A 384 -5.22 13.83 -1.83
CA TYR A 384 -4.66 13.55 -0.51
C TYR A 384 -5.72 13.37 0.58
N THR A 385 -7.00 13.16 0.21
CA THR A 385 -8.08 12.91 1.19
C THR A 385 -7.77 11.76 2.13
N HIS A 386 -7.08 10.72 1.63
CA HIS A 386 -6.73 9.53 2.41
C HIS A 386 -5.35 9.60 3.08
N ASP A 387 -4.65 10.74 3.01
CA ASP A 387 -3.41 10.96 3.77
C ASP A 387 -3.78 11.38 5.19
N ILE A 388 -3.77 10.42 6.11
CA ILE A 388 -4.21 10.65 7.49
C ILE A 388 -3.10 11.28 8.34
N ALA A 389 -1.92 10.63 8.36
CA ALA A 389 -0.74 11.12 9.08
C ALA A 389 -0.97 11.46 10.56
N GLU A 390 -1.85 10.72 11.24
CA GLU A 390 -2.23 10.91 12.64
C GLU A 390 -2.29 9.53 13.33
N PHE A 391 -1.57 9.35 14.44
CA PHE A 391 -1.59 8.07 15.18
C PHE A 391 -2.92 7.89 15.92
N GLU A 392 -3.47 8.98 16.43
CA GLU A 392 -4.73 9.01 17.17
C GLU A 392 -5.91 8.59 16.29
N TYR A 393 -5.81 8.74 14.96
CA TYR A 393 -6.79 8.15 14.06
C TYR A 393 -6.80 6.61 14.16
N CYS A 394 -5.65 5.97 14.22
CA CYS A 394 -5.54 4.52 14.37
C CYS A 394 -6.10 4.06 15.73
N ASP A 395 -5.85 4.81 16.79
CA ASP A 395 -6.37 4.54 18.14
C ASP A 395 -7.90 4.67 18.17
N ARG A 396 -8.44 5.79 17.66
CA ARG A 396 -9.91 6.00 17.53
C ARG A 396 -10.57 4.94 16.66
N TYR A 397 -9.91 4.50 15.59
CA TYR A 397 -10.40 3.40 14.76
C TYR A 397 -10.46 2.09 15.56
N GLY A 398 -9.41 1.81 16.34
CA GLY A 398 -9.32 0.64 17.21
C GLY A 398 -10.40 0.60 18.30
N ASP A 399 -10.82 1.76 18.82
CA ASP A 399 -11.88 1.87 19.83
C ASP A 399 -13.21 1.25 19.37
N HIS A 400 -13.50 1.23 18.06
CA HIS A 400 -14.70 0.59 17.53
C HIS A 400 -14.76 -0.92 17.84
N VAL A 401 -13.61 -1.55 18.07
CA VAL A 401 -13.50 -3.00 18.32
C VAL A 401 -12.80 -3.37 19.62
N GLU A 402 -12.55 -2.39 20.49
CA GLU A 402 -11.72 -2.57 21.69
C GLU A 402 -10.32 -3.12 21.33
N PHE A 403 -9.80 -2.72 20.17
CA PHE A 403 -8.42 -3.02 19.79
C PHE A 403 -7.46 -2.22 20.67
N PRO A 404 -6.34 -2.80 21.14
CA PRO A 404 -5.34 -2.06 21.88
C PRO A 404 -4.86 -0.84 21.07
N HIS A 405 -4.75 0.30 21.75
CA HIS A 405 -4.12 1.48 21.17
C HIS A 405 -2.67 1.17 20.81
N LEU A 406 -2.15 1.88 19.80
CA LEU A 406 -0.76 1.78 19.40
C LEU A 406 0.15 2.08 20.60
N GLU A 407 1.14 1.23 20.81
CA GLU A 407 2.05 1.40 21.93
C GLU A 407 2.85 2.71 21.80
N GLU A 408 3.06 3.42 22.91
CA GLU A 408 3.74 4.72 22.89
C GLU A 408 5.18 4.62 22.37
N TRP A 409 5.90 3.53 22.67
CA TRP A 409 7.22 3.28 22.09
C TRP A 409 7.14 3.19 20.56
N ARG A 410 6.07 2.61 20.00
CA ARG A 410 5.90 2.41 18.56
C ARG A 410 5.69 3.74 17.85
N LYS A 411 4.87 4.62 18.42
CA LYS A 411 4.66 5.99 17.93
C LYS A 411 5.96 6.78 17.94
N LYS A 412 6.68 6.77 19.08
CA LYS A 412 7.97 7.45 19.23
C LYS A 412 9.03 6.91 18.27
N LEU A 413 9.10 5.59 18.09
CA LEU A 413 10.05 4.95 17.18
C LEU A 413 9.77 5.32 15.72
N CYS A 414 8.49 5.36 15.33
CA CYS A 414 8.07 5.83 14.01
C CYS A 414 8.54 7.28 13.76
N VAL A 415 8.27 8.19 14.69
CA VAL A 415 8.71 9.60 14.59
C VAL A 415 10.23 9.71 14.56
N SER A 416 10.94 8.99 15.43
CA SER A 416 12.40 8.97 15.47
C SER A 416 13.00 8.59 14.12
N VAL A 417 12.45 7.55 13.47
CA VAL A 417 12.90 7.12 12.14
C VAL A 417 12.63 8.15 11.07
N LEU A 418 11.47 8.81 11.10
CA LEU A 418 11.15 9.88 10.15
C LEU A 418 12.11 11.07 10.29
N VAL A 419 12.41 11.49 11.52
CA VAL A 419 13.38 12.55 11.81
C VAL A 419 14.78 12.14 11.36
N ASN A 420 15.19 10.90 11.64
CA ASN A 420 16.48 10.40 11.20
C ASN A 420 16.59 10.33 9.66
N ALA A 421 15.53 9.90 8.97
CA ALA A 421 15.49 9.87 7.51
C ALA A 421 15.52 11.28 6.89
N ASP A 422 14.90 12.27 7.54
CA ASP A 422 14.96 13.67 7.10
C ASP A 422 16.39 14.22 7.13
N VAL A 423 17.18 13.86 8.14
CA VAL A 423 18.54 14.38 8.35
C VAL A 423 19.63 13.52 7.69
N ASN A 424 19.42 12.20 7.63
CA ASN A 424 20.42 11.19 7.26
C ASN A 424 19.86 10.23 6.17
N LEU A 425 19.23 10.79 5.14
CA LEU A 425 18.49 10.04 4.11
C LEU A 425 19.26 8.85 3.49
N GLU A 426 20.58 8.94 3.34
CA GLU A 426 21.41 7.86 2.78
C GLU A 426 21.68 6.72 3.78
N THR A 427 21.76 7.03 5.09
CA THR A 427 22.29 6.12 6.11
C THR A 427 21.31 5.80 7.25
N TYR A 428 20.10 6.39 7.28
CA TYR A 428 19.14 6.22 8.38
C TYR A 428 18.74 4.75 8.62
N ARG A 429 18.87 3.90 7.60
CA ARG A 429 18.60 2.46 7.67
C ARG A 429 19.71 1.66 8.32
N ASP A 430 20.88 2.26 8.56
CA ASP A 430 22.12 1.65 9.04
C ASP A 430 22.72 2.34 10.28
N SER A 431 22.31 3.59 10.58
CA SER A 431 22.69 4.35 11.78
C SER A 431 21.47 4.89 12.49
N TRP A 432 21.30 4.51 13.77
CA TRP A 432 20.11 4.82 14.58
C TRP A 432 20.45 5.01 16.07
N ASP A 433 21.60 5.62 16.38
CA ASP A 433 22.13 5.71 17.75
C ASP A 433 21.17 6.40 18.74
N ASN A 434 20.25 7.23 18.25
CA ASN A 434 19.33 8.02 19.05
C ASN A 434 18.08 7.27 19.54
N ASP A 435 17.85 6.01 19.13
CA ASP A 435 16.64 5.26 19.52
C ASP A 435 16.91 3.92 20.23
N HIS A 436 18.14 3.72 20.74
CA HIS A 436 18.50 2.50 21.45
C HIS A 436 17.60 2.21 22.66
N GLU A 437 17.28 3.23 23.46
CA GLU A 437 16.39 3.08 24.63
C GLU A 437 14.97 2.69 24.21
N LEU A 438 14.43 3.33 23.16
CA LEU A 438 13.10 3.00 22.60
C LEU A 438 13.08 1.57 22.05
N LEU A 439 14.18 1.11 21.45
CA LEU A 439 14.31 -0.25 20.97
C LEU A 439 14.31 -1.26 22.14
N GLN A 440 14.99 -0.96 23.25
CA GLN A 440 14.95 -1.82 24.43
C GLN A 440 13.55 -1.87 25.05
N GLU A 441 12.87 -0.72 25.14
CA GLU A 441 11.47 -0.65 25.59
C GLU A 441 10.56 -1.48 24.68
N ALA A 442 10.71 -1.34 23.36
CA ALA A 442 9.96 -2.11 22.38
C ALA A 442 10.12 -3.61 22.62
N LEU A 443 11.36 -4.12 22.69
CA LEU A 443 11.64 -5.55 22.82
C LEU A 443 11.15 -6.18 24.14
N GLN A 444 10.87 -5.37 25.16
CA GLN A 444 10.27 -5.83 26.42
C GLN A 444 8.73 -5.82 26.39
N SER A 445 8.12 -5.24 25.37
CA SER A 445 6.67 -5.20 25.21
C SER A 445 6.07 -6.61 25.10
N PRO A 446 4.84 -6.84 25.62
CA PRO A 446 4.08 -8.06 25.40
C PRO A 446 4.01 -8.47 23.93
N HIS A 447 3.97 -7.49 23.01
CA HIS A 447 3.95 -7.72 21.57
C HIS A 447 5.06 -8.67 21.09
N PHE A 448 6.29 -8.53 21.62
CA PHE A 448 7.43 -9.36 21.23
C PHE A 448 7.69 -10.56 22.16
N THR A 449 7.13 -10.56 23.37
CA THR A 449 7.42 -11.57 24.39
C THR A 449 6.32 -12.64 24.50
N GLN A 450 5.13 -12.40 23.95
CA GLN A 450 3.97 -13.29 24.08
C GLN A 450 4.11 -14.67 23.41
N LEU A 451 4.94 -14.83 22.36
CA LEU A 451 5.00 -16.08 21.60
C LEU A 451 5.95 -17.15 22.19
N GLY A 452 6.67 -16.87 23.28
CA GLY A 452 7.61 -17.82 23.90
C GLY A 452 8.80 -18.19 23.01
N THR A 453 9.93 -18.63 23.56
CA THR A 453 11.16 -18.87 22.79
C THR A 453 11.07 -20.00 21.75
N GLU A 454 10.02 -20.84 21.78
CA GLU A 454 9.85 -21.99 20.90
C GLU A 454 9.17 -21.65 19.56
N ALA A 455 8.34 -20.60 19.49
CA ALA A 455 7.70 -20.15 18.25
C ALA A 455 8.69 -19.66 17.18
N PHE A 456 9.96 -19.49 17.57
CA PHE A 456 11.05 -18.92 16.77
C PHE A 456 11.85 -19.94 15.95
N THR A 457 11.51 -21.23 16.03
CA THR A 457 12.21 -22.31 15.33
C THR A 457 11.57 -22.75 14.01
N LEU A 458 10.46 -22.11 13.61
CA LEU A 458 9.76 -22.33 12.33
C LEU A 458 10.29 -21.43 11.21
#